data_AF-A0A7J2TGZ2-F1
#
_entry.id   AF-A0A7J2TGZ2-F1
#
_cell.length_a   1.000
_cell.length_b   1.000
_cell.length_c   1.000
_cell.angle_alpha   90.00
_cell.angle_beta   90.00
_cell.angle_gamma   90.00
#
_symmetry.space_group_name_H-M   'P 1'
#
loop_
_entity.id
_entity.type
_entity.pdbx_description
1 polymer ?
#
loop_
_entity_poly.entity_id
_entity_poly.type
_entity_poly.pdbx_seq_one_letter_code
_entity_poly.pdbx_strand_id
1 'polypeptide(L)'
;MDAVMKYWVDVFGGKLEKLKIDLKPFGFRMAPVTQWKTLIADRDVEVKKGNPTIVRVQTLTLPANTIVGPMNIMRHALGCVLDVVECGIPTRVEEEKCINNVVFLPIDDGEIKKGDIIGVLKVFFVKTGLIGKTLGLGQIKVDTIKERVVGNLVWRDDGNIYRERVEVEEFSYKRTHVGVWEPLISDENVTVHAGEVRRIKIRELKLPPNTIVVPIGFMMNAYGSVVDVIQIGKPSRAEEEKRINEAIFLAVEDGKIEKGDLLGILCVYYIGLDDFKPLIRGEKKEFTMLYRSGRGVIKKAIKIDPFGFKRSPIGRWEPIIADEKKKLEKNKPCIIAVKKIKLPRNTMVYPMGIMRSPYAVVIDTVLERIARVEEEKNIRHAVILPLLDGEVEKGDILGIINVYEVEVSTIEKLRTWFDDWIEAQQRILYE
;
A
#
# COMPACT_ATOMS: atom_id res chain seq x y z
N MET A 1 -9.66 24.06 -4.34
CA MET A 1 -8.81 23.98 -5.56
C MET A 1 -9.55 23.13 -6.56
N ASP A 2 -9.71 23.60 -7.80
CA ASP A 2 -10.46 22.84 -8.79
C ASP A 2 -9.60 21.71 -9.36
N ALA A 3 -10.18 20.51 -9.38
CA ALA A 3 -9.61 19.34 -10.02
C ALA A 3 -10.70 18.58 -10.78
N VAL A 4 -10.28 17.75 -11.72
CA VAL A 4 -11.18 16.94 -12.54
C VAL A 4 -10.92 15.48 -12.25
N MET A 5 -11.94 14.75 -11.80
CA MET A 5 -11.90 13.30 -11.77
C MET A 5 -12.48 12.76 -13.06
N LYS A 6 -11.72 11.98 -13.80
CA LYS A 6 -12.23 11.18 -14.92
C LYS A 6 -12.55 9.78 -14.39
N TYR A 7 -13.62 9.17 -14.85
CA TYR A 7 -14.01 7.83 -14.41
C TYR A 7 -14.80 7.12 -15.50
N TRP A 8 -15.01 5.83 -15.31
CA TRP A 8 -15.78 4.99 -16.22
C TRP A 8 -17.18 4.79 -15.67
N VAL A 9 -18.16 5.02 -16.54
CA VAL A 9 -19.58 4.98 -16.16
C VAL A 9 -20.07 3.54 -16.02
N ASP A 10 -19.55 2.65 -16.85
CA ASP A 10 -20.05 1.29 -17.05
C ASP A 10 -19.01 0.22 -16.66
N VAL A 11 -18.02 -0.02 -17.52
CA VAL A 11 -17.09 -1.15 -17.42
C VAL A 11 -15.65 -0.71 -17.64
N PHE A 12 -14.73 -1.63 -17.35
CA PHE A 12 -13.32 -1.41 -17.61
C PHE A 12 -13.07 -1.11 -19.12
N GLY A 13 -12.75 0.13 -19.48
CA GLY A 13 -12.41 0.62 -20.82
C GLY A 13 -13.60 1.23 -21.56
N GLY A 14 -14.75 1.40 -20.89
CA GLY A 14 -15.99 1.86 -21.49
C GLY A 14 -16.15 3.38 -21.54
N LYS A 15 -17.36 3.86 -21.28
CA LYS A 15 -17.70 5.29 -21.42
C LYS A 15 -17.01 6.12 -20.34
N LEU A 16 -16.26 7.13 -20.76
CA LEU A 16 -15.63 8.11 -19.89
C LEU A 16 -16.55 9.30 -19.58
N GLU A 17 -16.63 9.65 -18.30
CA GLU A 17 -17.22 10.91 -17.84
C GLU A 17 -16.26 11.68 -16.93
N LYS A 18 -16.61 12.93 -16.65
CA LYS A 18 -15.81 13.86 -15.86
C LYS A 18 -16.64 14.47 -14.76
N LEU A 19 -16.09 14.47 -13.55
CA LEU A 19 -16.65 15.14 -12.40
C LEU A 19 -15.70 16.27 -11.96
N LYS A 20 -16.20 17.49 -11.88
CA LYS A 20 -15.46 18.59 -11.26
C LYS A 20 -15.53 18.43 -9.75
N ILE A 21 -14.37 18.45 -9.10
CA ILE A 21 -14.24 18.30 -7.66
C ILE A 21 -13.73 19.62 -7.07
N ASP A 22 -14.49 20.19 -6.14
CA ASP A 22 -13.98 21.23 -5.26
C ASP A 22 -13.21 20.57 -4.10
N LEU A 23 -11.89 20.68 -4.16
CA LEU A 23 -11.02 20.10 -3.15
C LEU A 23 -10.90 21.04 -1.96
N LYS A 24 -11.40 20.58 -0.82
CA LYS A 24 -11.20 21.18 0.50
C LYS A 24 -10.25 20.32 1.32
N PRO A 25 -9.31 20.90 2.08
CA PRO A 25 -8.46 20.13 2.99
C PRO A 25 -9.32 19.32 3.95
N PHE A 26 -9.15 18.01 3.92
CA PHE A 26 -10.04 17.11 4.63
C PHE A 26 -9.26 16.12 5.47
N GLY A 27 -9.48 16.20 6.78
CA GLY A 27 -8.88 15.32 7.76
C GLY A 27 -9.84 14.21 8.14
N PHE A 28 -9.28 13.12 8.65
CA PHE A 28 -10.05 12.01 9.18
C PHE A 28 -9.40 11.47 10.45
N ARG A 29 -10.21 10.87 11.31
CA ARG A 29 -9.75 10.06 12.44
C ARG A 29 -10.10 8.61 12.17
N MET A 30 -9.13 7.71 12.33
CA MET A 30 -9.36 6.28 12.14
C MET A 30 -9.86 5.62 13.42
N ALA A 31 -10.82 4.69 13.31
CA ALA A 31 -11.26 3.82 14.41
C ALA A 31 -10.12 2.89 14.83
N PRO A 32 -9.97 2.48 16.11
CA PRO A 32 -8.86 1.64 16.55
C PRO A 32 -8.87 0.23 15.94
N VAL A 33 -9.96 -0.19 15.30
CA VAL A 33 -10.13 -1.51 14.66
C VAL A 33 -9.94 -1.42 13.15
N THR A 34 -9.44 -2.49 12.55
CA THR A 34 -9.37 -2.70 11.10
C THR A 34 -9.85 -4.10 10.77
N GLN A 35 -10.62 -4.21 9.69
CA GLN A 35 -11.16 -5.48 9.22
C GLN A 35 -10.41 -5.93 7.96
N TRP A 36 -10.27 -7.23 7.79
CA TRP A 36 -9.83 -7.81 6.52
C TRP A 36 -11.02 -8.28 5.70
N LYS A 37 -10.99 -7.98 4.40
CA LYS A 37 -11.89 -8.57 3.41
C LYS A 37 -11.07 -9.36 2.39
N THR A 38 -11.47 -10.58 2.10
CA THR A 38 -10.75 -11.46 1.17
C THR A 38 -11.17 -11.15 -0.26
N LEU A 39 -10.21 -11.00 -1.18
CA LEU A 39 -10.47 -10.78 -2.60
C LEU A 39 -10.41 -12.12 -3.32
N ILE A 40 -11.56 -12.61 -3.79
CA ILE A 40 -11.70 -13.92 -4.44
C ILE A 40 -12.06 -13.71 -5.91
N ALA A 41 -11.29 -14.29 -6.83
CA ALA A 41 -11.56 -14.21 -8.27
C ALA A 41 -12.93 -14.82 -8.59
N ASP A 42 -13.74 -14.13 -9.40
CA ASP A 42 -15.08 -14.61 -9.75
C ASP A 42 -15.15 -15.38 -11.08
N ARG A 43 -14.05 -15.36 -11.84
CA ARG A 43 -13.86 -16.03 -13.13
C ARG A 43 -12.39 -16.34 -13.38
N ASP A 44 -12.15 -17.25 -14.31
CA ASP A 44 -10.81 -17.56 -14.81
C ASP A 44 -10.27 -16.38 -15.63
N VAL A 45 -8.99 -16.03 -15.45
CA VAL A 45 -8.32 -14.94 -16.14
C VAL A 45 -6.88 -15.32 -16.44
N GLU A 46 -6.50 -15.30 -17.72
CA GLU A 46 -5.10 -15.37 -18.13
C GLU A 46 -4.38 -14.06 -17.80
N VAL A 47 -3.19 -14.18 -17.23
CA VAL A 47 -2.34 -13.04 -16.87
C VAL A 47 -0.96 -13.19 -17.50
N LYS A 48 -0.38 -12.04 -17.88
CA LYS A 48 0.97 -11.96 -18.42
C LYS A 48 1.82 -11.09 -17.53
N LYS A 49 3.04 -11.55 -17.22
CA LYS A 49 4.02 -10.83 -16.42
C LYS A 49 4.18 -9.39 -16.92
N GLY A 50 4.13 -8.44 -16.00
CA GLY A 50 4.32 -7.02 -16.29
C GLY A 50 3.15 -6.34 -17.00
N ASN A 51 2.04 -7.04 -17.26
CA ASN A 51 0.83 -6.49 -17.85
C ASN A 51 -0.27 -6.42 -16.78
N PRO A 52 -0.46 -5.27 -16.10
CA PRO A 52 -1.58 -5.05 -15.20
C PRO A 52 -2.91 -5.50 -15.80
N THR A 53 -3.61 -6.36 -15.06
CA THR A 53 -4.86 -6.97 -15.52
C THR A 53 -5.96 -6.66 -14.51
N ILE A 54 -7.14 -6.35 -15.06
CA ILE A 54 -8.33 -6.13 -14.25
C ILE A 54 -8.99 -7.47 -14.01
N VAL A 55 -8.90 -7.91 -12.76
CA VAL A 55 -9.44 -9.18 -12.34
C VAL A 55 -10.75 -8.90 -11.63
N ARG A 56 -11.81 -9.54 -12.11
CA ARG A 56 -13.12 -9.45 -11.49
C ARG A 56 -13.15 -10.35 -10.26
N VAL A 57 -13.69 -9.83 -9.17
CA VAL A 57 -13.75 -10.50 -7.87
C VAL A 57 -15.19 -10.61 -7.41
N GLN A 58 -15.43 -11.50 -6.46
CA GLN A 58 -16.70 -11.53 -5.73
C GLN A 58 -16.97 -10.12 -5.16
N THR A 59 -18.19 -9.63 -5.37
CA THR A 59 -18.55 -8.27 -4.97
C THR A 59 -18.45 -8.11 -3.46
N LEU A 60 -17.70 -7.10 -3.04
CA LEU A 60 -17.61 -6.66 -1.66
C LEU A 60 -18.40 -5.37 -1.49
N THR A 61 -19.29 -5.34 -0.50
CA THR A 61 -19.93 -4.10 -0.04
C THR A 61 -19.21 -3.64 1.22
N LEU A 62 -18.73 -2.40 1.21
CA LEU A 62 -18.09 -1.76 2.35
C LEU A 62 -19.02 -0.67 2.88
N PRO A 63 -19.13 -0.54 4.21
CA PRO A 63 -19.95 0.50 4.80
C PRO A 63 -19.40 1.89 4.50
N ALA A 64 -20.26 2.88 4.67
CA ALA A 64 -19.90 4.28 4.68
C ALA A 64 -18.75 4.58 5.66
N ASN A 65 -18.01 5.64 5.37
CA ASN A 65 -16.87 6.09 6.17
C ASN A 65 -15.75 5.03 6.30
N THR A 66 -15.43 4.40 5.18
CA THR A 66 -14.30 3.47 5.07
C THR A 66 -13.30 3.92 4.03
N ILE A 67 -12.03 3.69 4.32
CA ILE A 67 -10.93 3.71 3.34
C ILE A 67 -10.27 2.35 3.31
N VAL A 68 -9.60 2.03 2.21
CA VAL A 68 -9.00 0.70 2.03
C VAL A 68 -7.57 0.77 1.52
N GLY A 69 -6.88 -0.35 1.69
CA GLY A 69 -5.61 -0.59 1.01
C GLY A 69 -5.28 -2.09 0.98
N PRO A 70 -4.64 -2.58 -0.09
CA PRO A 70 -4.25 -3.98 -0.19
C PRO A 70 -3.25 -4.35 0.91
N MET A 71 -3.28 -5.59 1.38
CA MET A 71 -2.20 -6.14 2.18
C MET A 71 -0.96 -6.33 1.31
N ASN A 72 0.18 -5.81 1.76
CA ASN A 72 1.44 -5.84 1.00
C ASN A 72 2.33 -6.99 1.47
N ILE A 73 1.80 -8.20 1.39
CA ILE A 73 2.58 -9.43 1.31
C ILE A 73 1.85 -10.25 0.27
N MET A 74 2.53 -10.58 -0.84
CA MET A 74 1.92 -11.25 -1.98
C MET A 74 1.08 -12.46 -1.53
N ARG A 75 -0.21 -12.46 -1.87
CA ARG A 75 -1.17 -13.51 -1.48
C ARG A 75 -1.57 -14.47 -2.60
N HIS A 76 -1.04 -14.26 -3.80
CA HIS A 76 -1.30 -15.12 -4.94
C HIS A 76 0.00 -15.48 -5.66
N ALA A 77 0.14 -16.73 -6.10
CA ALA A 77 1.37 -17.25 -6.74
C ALA A 77 1.86 -16.46 -7.97
N LEU A 78 0.94 -15.74 -8.63
CA LEU A 78 1.21 -15.04 -9.90
C LEU A 78 1.42 -13.53 -9.77
N GLY A 79 1.23 -12.93 -8.59
CA GLY A 79 1.29 -11.47 -8.46
C GLY A 79 0.53 -10.87 -7.29
N CYS A 80 0.37 -9.56 -7.32
CA CYS A 80 -0.15 -8.76 -6.22
C CYS A 80 -1.28 -7.81 -6.67
N VAL A 81 -2.10 -7.37 -5.72
CA VAL A 81 -3.14 -6.37 -5.95
C VAL A 81 -2.55 -4.98 -5.73
N LEU A 82 -2.60 -4.14 -6.76
CA LEU A 82 -2.18 -2.73 -6.69
C LEU A 82 -3.27 -1.86 -6.10
N ASP A 83 -4.49 -2.08 -6.58
CA ASP A 83 -5.61 -1.18 -6.35
C ASP A 83 -6.94 -1.94 -6.48
N VAL A 84 -8.00 -1.37 -5.91
CA VAL A 84 -9.37 -1.86 -6.12
C VAL A 84 -10.16 -0.86 -6.95
N VAL A 85 -11.16 -1.36 -7.67
CA VAL A 85 -12.01 -0.55 -8.53
C VAL A 85 -13.45 -0.64 -8.01
N GLU A 86 -14.02 0.52 -7.73
CA GLU A 86 -15.42 0.64 -7.29
C GLU A 86 -16.39 0.28 -8.42
N CYS A 87 -17.58 -0.19 -8.04
CA CYS A 87 -18.66 -0.47 -8.98
C CYS A 87 -19.21 0.86 -9.53
N GLY A 88 -19.15 1.03 -10.85
CA GLY A 88 -19.70 2.22 -11.51
C GLY A 88 -18.98 3.51 -11.12
N ILE A 89 -19.75 4.50 -10.65
CA ILE A 89 -19.25 5.85 -10.38
C ILE A 89 -18.48 5.88 -9.05
N PRO A 90 -17.27 6.46 -9.00
CA PRO A 90 -16.54 6.61 -7.75
C PRO A 90 -17.33 7.38 -6.69
N THR A 91 -17.42 6.82 -5.48
CA THR A 91 -18.22 7.39 -4.39
C THR A 91 -17.35 8.16 -3.40
N ARG A 92 -18.00 9.02 -2.60
CA ARG A 92 -17.32 9.72 -1.50
C ARG A 92 -17.02 8.75 -0.36
N VAL A 93 -16.13 9.16 0.54
CA VAL A 93 -15.79 8.34 1.70
C VAL A 93 -17.00 8.12 2.61
N GLU A 94 -17.89 9.10 2.73
CA GLU A 94 -19.12 9.06 3.53
C GLU A 94 -20.20 8.12 2.98
N GLU A 95 -20.00 7.56 1.79
CA GLU A 95 -20.95 6.67 1.12
C GLU A 95 -20.47 5.22 1.19
N GLU A 96 -21.42 4.29 1.14
CA GLU A 96 -21.12 2.87 0.96
C GLU A 96 -20.38 2.64 -0.36
N LYS A 97 -19.51 1.64 -0.38
CA LYS A 97 -18.70 1.31 -1.56
C LYS A 97 -19.01 -0.11 -1.99
N CYS A 98 -19.15 -0.29 -3.29
CA CYS A 98 -19.17 -1.59 -3.91
C CYS A 98 -17.84 -1.79 -4.62
N ILE A 99 -17.18 -2.92 -4.43
CA ILE A 99 -15.93 -3.29 -5.11
C ILE A 99 -16.14 -4.65 -5.76
N ASN A 100 -15.90 -4.74 -7.07
CA ASN A 100 -16.05 -5.98 -7.84
C ASN A 100 -14.90 -6.24 -8.80
N ASN A 101 -13.90 -5.36 -8.84
CA ASN A 101 -12.72 -5.52 -9.66
C ASN A 101 -11.49 -5.06 -8.88
N VAL A 102 -10.34 -5.64 -9.23
CA VAL A 102 -9.03 -5.22 -8.74
C VAL A 102 -8.07 -5.03 -9.88
N VAL A 103 -7.10 -4.14 -9.69
CA VAL A 103 -5.93 -4.02 -10.54
C VAL A 103 -4.88 -4.98 -10.02
N PHE A 104 -4.70 -6.10 -10.72
CA PHE A 104 -3.70 -7.11 -10.40
C PHE A 104 -2.44 -6.88 -11.22
N LEU A 105 -1.26 -6.90 -10.58
CA LEU A 105 0.04 -6.85 -11.24
C LEU A 105 0.65 -8.25 -11.30
N PRO A 106 0.66 -8.89 -12.47
CA PRO A 106 1.28 -10.19 -12.62
C PRO A 106 2.80 -10.06 -12.60
N ILE A 107 3.45 -10.88 -11.78
CA ILE A 107 4.91 -11.03 -11.75
C ILE A 107 5.38 -12.24 -12.56
N ASP A 108 4.43 -13.08 -12.97
CA ASP A 108 4.62 -14.28 -13.76
C ASP A 108 3.41 -14.49 -14.69
N ASP A 109 3.65 -15.18 -15.79
CA ASP A 109 2.59 -15.64 -16.68
C ASP A 109 1.81 -16.78 -16.02
N GLY A 110 0.52 -16.88 -16.34
CA GLY A 110 -0.29 -18.00 -15.90
C GLY A 110 -1.78 -17.69 -15.93
N GLU A 111 -2.53 -18.44 -15.15
CA GLU A 111 -3.97 -18.32 -15.06
C GLU A 111 -4.42 -18.22 -13.60
N ILE A 112 -5.19 -17.18 -13.30
CA ILE A 112 -5.96 -17.05 -12.07
C ILE A 112 -7.26 -17.82 -12.28
N LYS A 113 -7.58 -18.77 -11.41
CA LYS A 113 -8.83 -19.53 -11.50
C LYS A 113 -9.92 -18.89 -10.66
N LYS A 114 -11.17 -19.08 -11.09
CA LYS A 114 -12.35 -18.75 -10.28
C LYS A 114 -12.24 -19.41 -8.91
N GLY A 115 -12.48 -18.63 -7.86
CA GLY A 115 -12.34 -19.06 -6.48
C GLY A 115 -10.93 -18.86 -5.91
N ASP A 116 -9.92 -18.50 -6.71
CA ASP A 116 -8.58 -18.20 -6.20
C ASP A 116 -8.62 -16.92 -5.33
N ILE A 117 -7.99 -16.99 -4.16
CA ILE A 117 -7.76 -15.82 -3.30
C ILE A 117 -6.62 -15.02 -3.92
N ILE A 118 -6.93 -13.85 -4.47
CA ILE A 118 -5.95 -13.02 -5.18
C ILE A 118 -5.33 -11.93 -4.29
N GLY A 119 -5.93 -11.67 -3.13
CA GLY A 119 -5.49 -10.62 -2.22
C GLY A 119 -6.32 -10.53 -0.96
N VAL A 120 -5.91 -9.63 -0.07
CA VAL A 120 -6.67 -9.24 1.12
C VAL A 120 -6.71 -7.73 1.17
N LEU A 121 -7.89 -7.18 1.43
CA LEU A 121 -8.15 -5.76 1.54
C LEU A 121 -8.25 -5.37 3.03
N LYS A 122 -7.40 -4.44 3.47
CA LYS A 122 -7.52 -3.82 4.79
C LYS A 122 -8.60 -2.75 4.72
N VAL A 123 -9.66 -2.89 5.50
CA VAL A 123 -10.77 -1.93 5.61
C VAL A 123 -10.63 -1.13 6.89
N PHE A 124 -10.37 0.16 6.73
CA PHE A 124 -10.19 1.10 7.81
C PHE A 124 -11.44 1.97 7.96
N PHE A 125 -12.05 1.90 9.14
CA PHE A 125 -13.16 2.78 9.49
C PHE A 125 -12.63 4.15 9.88
N VAL A 126 -13.24 5.21 9.36
CA VAL A 126 -12.83 6.59 9.57
C VAL A 126 -14.00 7.45 10.00
N LYS A 127 -13.72 8.61 10.58
CA LYS A 127 -14.69 9.68 10.81
C LYS A 127 -14.15 10.96 10.20
N THR A 128 -15.00 11.64 9.46
CA THR A 128 -14.65 12.77 8.60
C THR A 128 -15.02 14.13 9.22
N GLY A 129 -14.35 15.20 8.78
CA GLY A 129 -14.69 16.60 9.14
C GLY A 129 -13.99 17.19 10.37
N LEU A 130 -14.29 18.48 10.67
CA LEU A 130 -13.74 19.26 11.79
C LEU A 130 -14.03 18.62 13.16
N ILE A 131 -15.21 18.00 13.31
CA ILE A 131 -15.63 17.30 14.52
C ILE A 131 -14.74 16.08 14.80
N GLY A 132 -14.22 15.40 13.76
CA GLY A 132 -13.24 14.33 13.91
C GLY A 132 -11.86 14.80 14.42
N LYS A 133 -11.54 16.11 14.27
CA LYS A 133 -10.30 16.72 14.76
C LYS A 133 -10.38 17.23 16.19
N THR A 134 -11.50 17.81 16.61
CA THR A 134 -11.59 18.61 17.87
C THR A 134 -12.45 18.01 18.97
N LEU A 135 -13.31 17.04 18.69
CA LEU A 135 -14.22 16.48 19.70
C LEU A 135 -14.01 14.97 19.81
N GLY A 136 -13.51 14.53 20.98
CA GLY A 136 -13.54 13.15 21.42
C GLY A 136 -14.97 12.66 21.65
N LEU A 137 -15.77 12.57 20.59
CA LEU A 137 -17.17 12.18 20.63
C LEU A 137 -17.39 10.86 19.87
N GLY A 138 -17.61 9.81 20.67
CA GLY A 138 -18.19 8.53 20.31
C GLY A 138 -17.21 7.49 19.77
N GLN A 139 -17.26 6.28 20.32
CA GLN A 139 -16.71 5.10 19.64
C GLN A 139 -17.32 5.04 18.23
N ILE A 140 -16.48 4.92 17.20
CA ILE A 140 -16.96 4.52 15.89
C ILE A 140 -17.49 3.10 16.09
N LYS A 141 -18.82 2.93 16.08
CA LYS A 141 -19.42 1.60 16.10
C LYS A 141 -19.00 0.90 14.82
N VAL A 142 -18.17 -0.12 14.98
CA VAL A 142 -17.75 -0.98 13.90
C VAL A 142 -18.52 -2.28 14.08
N ASP A 143 -19.50 -2.51 13.21
CA ASP A 143 -20.16 -3.81 13.15
C ASP A 143 -19.18 -4.78 12.47
N THR A 144 -18.36 -5.45 13.29
CA THR A 144 -17.46 -6.49 12.81
C THR A 144 -18.27 -7.74 12.52
N ILE A 145 -18.69 -7.90 11.27
CA ILE A 145 -19.28 -9.16 10.80
C ILE A 145 -18.15 -10.17 10.59
N LYS A 146 -18.16 -11.25 11.36
CA LYS A 146 -17.32 -12.42 11.10
C LYS A 146 -17.93 -13.17 9.93
N GLU A 147 -17.41 -12.94 8.74
CA GLU A 147 -17.79 -13.67 7.54
C GLU A 147 -16.81 -14.82 7.33
N ARG A 148 -17.34 -15.99 6.99
CA ARG A 148 -16.55 -17.12 6.52
C ARG A 148 -16.65 -17.16 5.02
N VAL A 149 -15.51 -17.10 4.37
CA VAL A 149 -15.41 -17.16 2.92
C VAL A 149 -14.62 -18.40 2.52
N VAL A 150 -15.01 -19.01 1.40
CA VAL A 150 -14.32 -20.19 0.87
C VAL A 150 -13.63 -19.80 -0.42
N GLY A 151 -12.33 -20.05 -0.50
CA GLY A 151 -11.52 -19.78 -1.68
C GLY A 151 -10.31 -20.72 -1.76
N ASN A 152 -9.56 -20.64 -2.84
CA ASN A 152 -8.32 -21.37 -3.00
C ASN A 152 -7.17 -20.46 -2.57
N LEU A 153 -6.44 -20.86 -1.54
CA LEU A 153 -5.13 -20.28 -1.27
C LEU A 153 -4.17 -20.75 -2.37
N VAL A 154 -3.54 -19.80 -3.06
CA VAL A 154 -2.68 -20.08 -4.20
C VAL A 154 -1.27 -19.56 -3.94
N TRP A 155 -0.29 -20.44 -3.96
CA TRP A 155 1.09 -20.06 -3.68
C TRP A 155 2.08 -20.78 -4.57
N ARG A 156 3.30 -20.24 -4.60
CA ARG A 156 4.40 -20.83 -5.32
C ARG A 156 5.41 -21.38 -4.34
N ASP A 157 5.84 -22.61 -4.60
CA ASP A 157 6.95 -23.23 -3.90
C ASP A 157 7.73 -24.12 -4.89
N ASP A 158 9.06 -24.04 -4.85
CA ASP A 158 9.95 -24.78 -5.76
C ASP A 158 9.53 -24.76 -7.25
N GLY A 159 9.12 -23.58 -7.74
CA GLY A 159 8.64 -23.39 -9.12
C GLY A 159 7.22 -23.90 -9.42
N ASN A 160 6.62 -24.69 -8.52
CA ASN A 160 5.28 -25.24 -8.66
C ASN A 160 4.22 -24.28 -8.09
N ILE A 161 3.03 -24.28 -8.68
CA ILE A 161 1.87 -23.55 -8.17
C ILE A 161 0.97 -24.55 -7.45
N TYR A 162 0.71 -24.29 -6.18
CA TYR A 162 -0.19 -25.07 -5.35
C TYR A 162 -1.50 -24.33 -5.16
N ARG A 163 -2.59 -25.09 -5.06
CA ARG A 163 -3.93 -24.59 -4.76
C ARG A 163 -4.54 -25.45 -3.66
N GLU A 164 -4.95 -24.81 -2.58
CA GLU A 164 -5.62 -25.47 -1.47
C GLU A 164 -6.92 -24.74 -1.18
N ARG A 165 -8.03 -25.47 -1.24
CA ARG A 165 -9.33 -24.91 -0.86
C ARG A 165 -9.37 -24.75 0.65
N VAL A 166 -9.60 -23.52 1.10
CA VAL A 166 -9.61 -23.13 2.51
C VAL A 166 -10.89 -22.38 2.86
N GLU A 167 -11.32 -22.52 4.10
CA GLU A 167 -12.31 -21.64 4.71
C GLU A 167 -11.55 -20.59 5.53
N VAL A 168 -11.75 -19.32 5.20
CA VAL A 168 -11.09 -18.17 5.84
C VAL A 168 -12.15 -17.42 6.64
N GLU A 169 -11.92 -17.28 7.94
CA GLU A 169 -12.68 -16.35 8.77
C GLU A 169 -12.08 -14.94 8.61
N GLU A 170 -12.87 -14.03 8.06
CA GLU A 170 -12.52 -12.63 7.98
C GLU A 170 -12.47 -12.05 9.39
N PHE A 171 -11.27 -11.80 9.90
CA PHE A 171 -11.08 -11.29 11.24
C PHE A 171 -10.80 -9.78 11.25
N SER A 172 -11.02 -9.19 12.42
CA SER A 172 -10.68 -7.82 12.71
C SER A 172 -9.59 -7.77 13.78
N TYR A 173 -8.74 -6.76 13.74
CA TYR A 173 -7.68 -6.58 14.71
C TYR A 173 -7.64 -5.14 15.22
N LYS A 174 -7.12 -4.98 16.44
CA LYS A 174 -6.88 -3.68 17.03
C LYS A 174 -5.52 -3.15 16.56
N ARG A 175 -5.43 -1.87 16.26
CA ARG A 175 -4.17 -1.27 15.83
C ARG A 175 -3.43 -0.67 17.01
N THR A 176 -2.15 -0.99 17.11
CA THR A 176 -1.24 -0.35 18.07
C THR A 176 -0.82 1.03 17.60
N HIS A 177 -0.84 1.27 16.28
CA HIS A 177 -0.24 2.41 15.60
C HIS A 177 1.28 2.52 15.76
N VAL A 178 1.92 1.54 16.39
CA VAL A 178 3.36 1.45 16.58
C VAL A 178 3.94 0.54 15.50
N GLY A 179 5.07 0.94 14.94
CA GLY A 179 5.78 0.16 13.94
C GLY A 179 7.27 0.45 13.89
N VAL A 180 7.97 -0.32 13.06
CA VAL A 180 9.39 -0.15 12.74
C VAL A 180 9.57 -0.02 11.23
N TRP A 181 10.66 0.62 10.82
CA TRP A 181 11.05 0.66 9.41
C TRP A 181 12.14 -0.36 9.13
N GLU A 182 11.83 -1.29 8.24
CA GLU A 182 12.77 -2.28 7.75
C GLU A 182 13.23 -1.89 6.34
N PRO A 183 14.51 -1.58 6.13
CA PRO A 183 15.03 -1.33 4.79
C PRO A 183 15.00 -2.63 3.98
N LEU A 184 14.49 -2.55 2.75
CA LEU A 184 14.51 -3.63 1.77
C LEU A 184 15.82 -3.55 1.01
N ILE A 185 16.81 -4.33 1.42
CA ILE A 185 18.19 -4.27 0.92
C ILE A 185 18.39 -5.40 -0.08
N SER A 186 18.81 -5.09 -1.30
CA SER A 186 19.09 -6.09 -2.33
C SER A 186 20.18 -7.06 -1.88
N ASP A 187 19.99 -8.35 -2.13
CA ASP A 187 20.96 -9.41 -1.87
C ASP A 187 21.63 -9.95 -3.15
N GLU A 188 21.30 -9.37 -4.30
CA GLU A 188 21.81 -9.75 -5.61
C GLU A 188 22.22 -8.55 -6.47
N ASN A 189 22.98 -8.81 -7.54
CA ASN A 189 23.26 -7.81 -8.58
C ASN A 189 22.32 -8.07 -9.75
N VAL A 190 21.54 -7.07 -10.15
CA VAL A 190 20.57 -7.21 -11.24
C VAL A 190 20.52 -5.93 -12.10
N THR A 191 20.41 -6.11 -13.41
CA THR A 191 20.07 -5.03 -14.34
C THR A 191 18.57 -5.03 -14.50
N VAL A 192 17.95 -3.86 -14.37
CA VAL A 192 16.52 -3.65 -14.57
C VAL A 192 16.30 -2.78 -15.80
N HIS A 193 15.22 -3.04 -16.52
CA HIS A 193 14.80 -2.25 -17.66
C HIS A 193 13.49 -1.51 -17.36
N ALA A 194 13.32 -0.31 -17.90
CA ALA A 194 12.11 0.48 -17.74
C ALA A 194 10.86 -0.34 -18.18
N GLY A 195 9.87 -0.41 -17.30
CA GLY A 195 8.67 -1.23 -17.49
C GLY A 195 8.77 -2.68 -17.03
N GLU A 196 9.94 -3.14 -16.61
CA GLU A 196 10.08 -4.47 -16.04
C GLU A 196 9.49 -4.54 -14.62
N VAL A 197 8.67 -5.57 -14.38
CA VAL A 197 8.32 -6.03 -13.04
C VAL A 197 9.26 -7.17 -12.67
N ARG A 198 10.10 -6.96 -11.65
CA ARG A 198 11.16 -7.87 -11.26
C ARG A 198 10.95 -8.37 -9.84
N ARG A 199 11.16 -9.67 -9.63
CA ARG A 199 11.43 -10.24 -8.30
C ARG A 199 12.90 -10.02 -7.99
N ILE A 200 13.20 -9.28 -6.94
CA ILE A 200 14.57 -9.01 -6.51
C ILE A 200 14.77 -9.65 -5.14
N LYS A 201 15.78 -10.51 -5.01
CA LYS A 201 16.22 -11.08 -3.74
C LYS A 201 16.66 -9.95 -2.81
N ILE A 202 16.17 -9.99 -1.59
CA ILE A 202 16.56 -9.08 -0.52
C ILE A 202 17.18 -9.84 0.64
N ARG A 203 17.95 -9.14 1.47
CA ARG A 203 18.38 -9.69 2.75
C ARG A 203 17.14 -10.08 3.56
N GLU A 204 17.11 -11.32 4.04
CA GLU A 204 15.93 -11.90 4.69
C GLU A 204 15.47 -11.02 5.87
N LEU A 205 14.17 -10.69 5.88
CA LEU A 205 13.50 -10.04 6.99
C LEU A 205 12.64 -11.08 7.74
N LYS A 206 12.93 -11.25 9.03
CA LYS A 206 12.15 -12.11 9.93
C LYS A 206 11.18 -11.25 10.72
N LEU A 207 9.93 -11.21 10.29
CA LEU A 207 8.89 -10.43 10.95
C LEU A 207 8.23 -11.26 12.05
N PRO A 208 8.07 -10.70 13.26
CA PRO A 208 7.42 -11.42 14.34
C PRO A 208 5.93 -11.67 14.04
N PRO A 209 5.32 -12.62 14.75
CA PRO A 209 3.86 -12.73 14.87
C PRO A 209 3.16 -11.40 15.08
N ASN A 210 1.89 -11.32 14.69
CA ASN A 210 1.03 -10.17 14.93
C ASN A 210 1.58 -8.89 14.29
N THR A 211 2.08 -9.02 13.06
CA THR A 211 2.55 -7.90 12.25
C THR A 211 1.90 -7.86 10.89
N ILE A 212 1.73 -6.64 10.39
CA ILE A 212 1.33 -6.33 9.02
C ILE A 212 2.36 -5.38 8.42
N VAL A 213 2.48 -5.37 7.10
CA VAL A 213 3.46 -4.52 6.44
C VAL A 213 2.85 -3.70 5.31
N VAL A 214 3.48 -2.55 5.07
CA VAL A 214 3.14 -1.62 3.98
C VAL A 214 4.43 -0.96 3.51
N PRO A 215 4.79 -1.02 2.22
CA PRO A 215 5.85 -0.19 1.67
C PRO A 215 5.58 1.30 1.97
N ILE A 216 6.62 2.06 2.29
CA ILE A 216 6.46 3.51 2.42
C ILE A 216 6.05 4.10 1.07
N GLY A 217 5.15 5.08 1.05
CA GLY A 217 4.69 5.72 -0.18
C GLY A 217 5.68 6.72 -0.77
N PHE A 218 6.97 6.38 -0.79
CA PHE A 218 8.00 7.13 -1.52
C PHE A 218 8.87 6.22 -2.38
N MET A 219 9.19 6.69 -3.59
CA MET A 219 10.17 6.05 -4.47
C MET A 219 11.57 6.23 -3.88
N MET A 220 12.06 5.19 -3.17
CA MET A 220 13.32 5.23 -2.42
C MET A 220 14.55 4.80 -3.25
N ASN A 221 14.34 4.27 -4.46
CA ASN A 221 15.40 3.85 -5.36
C ASN A 221 15.30 4.65 -6.67
N ALA A 222 16.44 5.07 -7.24
CA ALA A 222 16.47 5.89 -8.44
C ALA A 222 15.83 5.25 -9.69
N TYR A 223 15.78 3.92 -9.76
CA TYR A 223 15.34 3.19 -10.95
C TYR A 223 13.91 2.68 -10.88
N GLY A 224 13.26 2.74 -9.72
CA GLY A 224 11.91 2.17 -9.54
C GLY A 224 11.39 2.17 -8.12
N SER A 225 10.23 1.56 -7.95
CA SER A 225 9.51 1.45 -6.68
C SER A 225 9.29 0.01 -6.29
N VAL A 226 9.37 -0.28 -4.99
CA VAL A 226 8.86 -1.54 -4.43
C VAL A 226 7.34 -1.47 -4.36
N VAL A 227 6.69 -2.41 -5.03
CA VAL A 227 5.23 -2.50 -5.08
C VAL A 227 4.69 -3.40 -3.97
N ASP A 228 5.36 -4.52 -3.74
CA ASP A 228 4.96 -5.52 -2.76
C ASP A 228 6.18 -6.38 -2.37
N VAL A 229 6.01 -7.29 -1.41
CA VAL A 229 7.05 -8.20 -0.92
C VAL A 229 6.55 -9.63 -0.92
N ILE A 230 7.48 -10.58 -1.03
CA ILE A 230 7.16 -12.00 -1.19
C ILE A 230 7.69 -12.78 0.01
N GLN A 231 6.80 -13.65 0.52
CA GLN A 231 7.17 -14.78 1.36
C GLN A 231 7.14 -16.03 0.47
N ILE A 232 8.24 -16.78 0.41
CA ILE A 232 8.29 -18.07 -0.30
C ILE A 232 7.48 -19.12 0.48
N GLY A 233 6.80 -20.00 -0.27
CA GLY A 233 6.00 -21.09 0.29
C GLY A 233 4.57 -20.66 0.61
N LYS A 234 3.90 -21.45 1.45
CA LYS A 234 2.50 -21.21 1.82
C LYS A 234 2.39 -19.87 2.57
N PRO A 235 1.45 -18.98 2.20
CA PRO A 235 1.27 -17.70 2.87
C PRO A 235 0.93 -17.86 4.35
N SER A 236 1.73 -17.25 5.21
CA SER A 236 1.53 -17.30 6.66
C SER A 236 0.33 -16.50 7.13
N ARG A 237 -0.24 -16.96 8.25
CA ARG A 237 -1.27 -16.21 8.99
C ARG A 237 -0.68 -14.98 9.69
N ALA A 238 -1.54 -14.11 10.20
CA ALA A 238 -1.10 -12.89 10.88
C ALA A 238 -0.34 -13.20 12.17
N GLU A 239 -0.78 -14.25 12.86
CA GLU A 239 -0.31 -14.79 14.14
C GLU A 239 1.02 -15.54 14.04
N GLU A 240 1.51 -15.77 12.82
CA GLU A 240 2.74 -16.53 12.57
C GLU A 240 3.93 -15.61 12.28
N GLU A 241 5.15 -16.10 12.56
CA GLU A 241 6.39 -15.47 12.08
C GLU A 241 6.38 -15.50 10.53
N LYS A 242 6.86 -14.43 9.90
CA LYS A 242 6.91 -14.32 8.44
C LYS A 242 8.35 -14.12 8.01
N ARG A 243 8.73 -14.75 6.90
CA ARG A 243 10.06 -14.62 6.30
C ARG A 243 9.91 -14.00 4.92
N ILE A 244 10.40 -12.77 4.79
CA ILE A 244 10.39 -12.04 3.52
C ILE A 244 11.80 -12.05 2.97
N ASN A 245 11.96 -12.53 1.74
CA ASN A 245 13.27 -12.67 1.11
C ASN A 245 13.31 -12.15 -0.33
N GLU A 246 12.18 -11.67 -0.86
CA GLU A 246 12.13 -11.01 -2.17
C GLU A 246 11.20 -9.80 -2.13
N ALA A 247 11.50 -8.81 -2.97
CA ALA A 247 10.66 -7.66 -3.25
C ALA A 247 10.18 -7.68 -4.71
N ILE A 248 8.93 -7.26 -4.94
CA ILE A 248 8.40 -6.99 -6.27
C ILE A 248 8.74 -5.54 -6.59
N PHE A 249 9.63 -5.35 -7.56
CA PHE A 249 10.15 -4.06 -7.97
C PHE A 249 9.63 -3.69 -9.36
N LEU A 250 9.03 -2.50 -9.49
CA LEU A 250 8.60 -1.94 -10.76
C LEU A 250 9.64 -0.91 -11.21
N ALA A 251 10.39 -1.25 -12.25
CA ALA A 251 11.38 -0.36 -12.83
C ALA A 251 10.71 0.71 -13.70
N VAL A 252 11.03 1.98 -13.44
CA VAL A 252 10.59 3.13 -14.23
C VAL A 252 11.68 3.62 -15.19
N GLU A 253 12.91 3.22 -14.94
CA GLU A 253 14.09 3.57 -15.73
C GLU A 253 15.05 2.37 -15.79
N ASP A 254 15.87 2.34 -16.83
CA ASP A 254 16.96 1.38 -16.94
C ASP A 254 18.01 1.66 -15.85
N GLY A 255 18.57 0.60 -15.28
CA GLY A 255 19.57 0.75 -14.24
C GLY A 255 20.19 -0.54 -13.75
N LYS A 256 21.20 -0.40 -12.90
CA LYS A 256 21.85 -1.51 -12.22
C LYS A 256 21.65 -1.38 -10.73
N ILE A 257 21.03 -2.40 -10.14
CA ILE A 257 20.88 -2.58 -8.71
C ILE A 257 21.97 -3.56 -8.27
N GLU A 258 22.75 -3.17 -7.28
CA GLU A 258 23.84 -3.98 -6.73
C GLU A 258 23.48 -4.54 -5.36
N LYS A 259 24.13 -5.64 -4.99
CA LYS A 259 23.99 -6.22 -3.65
C LYS A 259 24.34 -5.17 -2.60
N GLY A 260 23.44 -4.96 -1.64
CA GLY A 260 23.56 -3.92 -0.62
C GLY A 260 22.82 -2.61 -0.95
N ASP A 261 22.29 -2.46 -2.16
CA ASP A 261 21.50 -1.30 -2.56
C ASP A 261 20.10 -1.32 -1.90
N LEU A 262 19.61 -0.15 -1.50
CA LEU A 262 18.25 0.02 -0.96
C LEU A 262 17.24 0.01 -2.10
N LEU A 263 16.23 -0.87 -2.01
CA LEU A 263 15.09 -0.92 -2.92
C LEU A 263 13.93 -0.05 -2.42
N GLY A 264 13.68 -0.09 -1.10
CA GLY A 264 12.50 0.50 -0.47
C GLY A 264 12.59 0.46 1.05
N ILE A 265 11.61 1.06 1.71
CA ILE A 265 11.42 0.92 3.17
C ILE A 265 10.07 0.25 3.41
N LEU A 266 10.07 -0.81 4.21
CA LEU A 266 8.88 -1.52 4.63
C LEU A 266 8.47 -1.03 6.04
N CYS A 267 7.27 -0.50 6.16
CA CYS A 267 6.69 -0.16 7.45
C CYS A 267 6.06 -1.41 8.07
N VAL A 268 6.66 -1.93 9.14
CA VAL A 268 6.17 -3.10 9.88
C VAL A 268 5.38 -2.63 11.08
N TYR A 269 4.06 -2.80 11.04
CA TYR A 269 3.15 -2.41 12.11
C TYR A 269 2.80 -3.62 12.97
N TYR A 270 2.77 -3.41 14.27
CA TYR A 270 2.28 -4.40 15.23
C TYR A 270 0.77 -4.29 15.37
N ILE A 271 0.08 -5.44 15.42
CA ILE A 271 -1.37 -5.51 15.53
C ILE A 271 -1.77 -6.27 16.80
N GLY A 272 -2.81 -5.80 17.46
CA GLY A 272 -3.37 -6.40 18.66
C GLY A 272 -4.30 -7.55 18.31
N LEU A 273 -3.83 -8.76 18.59
CA LEU A 273 -4.60 -10.02 18.63
C LEU A 273 -4.55 -10.57 20.07
N ASP A 274 -5.34 -11.60 20.38
CA ASP A 274 -5.64 -12.01 21.77
C ASP A 274 -4.38 -12.35 22.61
N ASP A 275 -3.29 -12.83 22.01
CA ASP A 275 -2.01 -13.14 22.66
C ASP A 275 -0.88 -12.13 22.32
N PHE A 276 -1.20 -10.85 22.15
CA PHE A 276 -0.23 -9.84 21.72
C PHE A 276 0.95 -9.69 22.70
N LYS A 277 2.14 -10.11 22.26
CA LYS A 277 3.43 -9.80 22.90
C LYS A 277 4.36 -9.17 21.86
N PRO A 278 4.63 -7.86 21.93
CA PRO A 278 5.47 -7.20 20.94
C PRO A 278 6.90 -7.72 21.04
N LEU A 279 7.34 -8.46 20.02
CA LEU A 279 8.74 -8.79 19.88
C LEU A 279 9.42 -7.69 19.06
N ILE A 280 10.10 -6.78 19.76
CA ILE A 280 10.87 -5.73 19.08
C ILE A 280 12.30 -6.21 18.90
N ARG A 281 12.67 -6.45 17.64
CA ARG A 281 14.04 -6.76 17.23
C ARG A 281 14.64 -5.48 16.67
N GLY A 282 15.88 -5.19 17.04
CA GLY A 282 16.59 -4.02 16.53
C GLY A 282 18.05 -4.39 16.29
N GLU A 283 18.48 -4.27 15.04
CA GLU A 283 19.89 -4.39 14.67
C GLU A 283 20.29 -3.18 13.83
N LYS A 284 21.56 -2.79 13.90
CA LYS A 284 22.07 -1.74 13.02
C LYS A 284 22.01 -2.23 11.58
N LYS A 285 21.48 -1.39 10.69
CA LYS A 285 21.38 -1.71 9.27
C LYS A 285 22.34 -0.84 8.47
N GLU A 286 22.95 -1.43 7.46
CA GLU A 286 23.83 -0.75 6.51
C GLU A 286 23.42 -1.12 5.08
N PHE A 287 23.29 -0.08 4.25
CA PHE A 287 22.87 -0.18 2.87
C PHE A 287 23.32 1.05 2.06
N THR A 288 23.29 0.92 0.75
CA THR A 288 23.56 2.02 -0.19
C THR A 288 22.25 2.59 -0.70
N MET A 289 21.97 3.86 -0.42
CA MET A 289 20.87 4.57 -1.06
C MET A 289 21.24 4.98 -2.48
N LEU A 290 20.31 4.81 -3.42
CA LEU A 290 20.42 5.27 -4.80
C LEU A 290 19.32 6.25 -5.08
N TYR A 291 19.67 7.48 -5.42
CA TYR A 291 18.67 8.51 -5.67
C TYR A 291 19.10 9.45 -6.77
N ARG A 292 18.08 9.98 -7.46
CA ARG A 292 18.29 10.90 -8.56
C ARG A 292 18.60 12.30 -8.02
N SER A 293 19.63 12.91 -8.58
CA SER A 293 19.96 14.31 -8.32
C SER A 293 20.46 14.94 -9.62
N GLY A 294 19.71 15.92 -10.12
CA GLY A 294 19.94 16.46 -11.46
C GLY A 294 19.79 15.37 -12.53
N ARG A 295 20.83 15.20 -13.37
CA ARG A 295 20.85 14.20 -14.45
C ARG A 295 21.44 12.84 -14.04
N GLY A 296 22.00 12.73 -12.84
CA GLY A 296 22.73 11.54 -12.40
C GLY A 296 22.04 10.78 -11.26
N VAL A 297 22.53 9.57 -11.03
CA VAL A 297 22.21 8.76 -9.85
C VAL A 297 23.34 8.89 -8.85
N ILE A 298 23.02 9.29 -7.63
CA ILE A 298 23.96 9.36 -6.52
C ILE A 298 23.82 8.07 -5.70
N LYS A 299 24.95 7.44 -5.41
CA LYS A 299 25.07 6.35 -4.43
C LYS A 299 25.60 6.91 -3.11
N LYS A 300 24.95 6.59 -2.00
CA LYS A 300 25.39 7.00 -0.66
C LYS A 300 25.25 5.85 0.33
N ALA A 301 26.36 5.45 0.94
CA ALA A 301 26.34 4.49 2.05
C ALA A 301 25.65 5.13 3.27
N ILE A 302 24.73 4.38 3.86
CA ILE A 302 23.94 4.78 5.02
C ILE A 302 24.03 3.68 6.06
N LYS A 303 24.22 4.11 7.31
CA LYS A 303 24.12 3.28 8.50
C LYS A 303 23.06 3.87 9.41
N ILE A 304 22.11 3.05 9.83
CA ILE A 304 21.05 3.45 10.75
C ILE A 304 21.06 2.55 11.98
N ASP A 305 20.88 3.17 13.15
CA ASP A 305 20.52 2.45 14.37
C ASP A 305 19.04 2.02 14.28
N PRO A 306 18.64 0.95 14.97
CA PRO A 306 17.25 0.53 14.99
C PRO A 306 16.39 1.60 15.69
N PHE A 307 15.30 1.95 15.05
CA PHE A 307 14.31 2.87 15.58
C PHE A 307 12.91 2.44 15.14
N GLY A 308 11.90 3.03 15.74
CA GLY A 308 10.53 2.86 15.29
C GLY A 308 9.75 4.14 15.35
N PHE A 309 8.45 4.01 15.13
CA PHE A 309 7.55 5.14 15.06
C PHE A 309 6.17 4.82 15.62
N LYS A 310 5.50 5.85 16.11
CA LYS A 310 4.07 5.84 16.46
C LYS A 310 3.33 6.75 15.52
N ARG A 311 2.41 6.19 14.75
CA ARG A 311 1.59 6.93 13.79
C ARG A 311 0.36 7.53 14.47
N SER A 312 0.06 8.79 14.17
CA SER A 312 -1.20 9.40 14.60
C SER A 312 -2.40 8.62 14.04
N PRO A 313 -3.48 8.42 14.83
CA PRO A 313 -4.75 7.93 14.31
C PRO A 313 -5.49 8.99 13.49
N ILE A 314 -5.02 10.24 13.51
CA ILE A 314 -5.53 11.35 12.70
C ILE A 314 -4.66 11.45 11.45
N GLY A 315 -5.31 11.49 10.29
CA GLY A 315 -4.67 11.70 9.00
C GLY A 315 -5.39 12.78 8.21
N ARG A 316 -4.83 13.09 7.04
CA ARG A 316 -5.50 13.91 6.02
C ARG A 316 -5.30 13.30 4.64
N TRP A 317 -6.24 13.58 3.76
CA TRP A 317 -6.10 13.22 2.35
C TRP A 317 -5.47 14.36 1.57
N GLU A 318 -4.51 14.01 0.72
CA GLU A 318 -3.99 14.90 -0.30
C GLU A 318 -4.25 14.26 -1.66
N PRO A 319 -4.98 14.93 -2.56
CA PRO A 319 -5.16 14.45 -3.92
C PRO A 319 -3.86 14.61 -4.72
N ILE A 320 -3.50 13.58 -5.47
CA ILE A 320 -2.42 13.64 -6.45
C ILE A 320 -3.02 14.17 -7.75
N ILE A 321 -2.61 15.36 -8.16
CA ILE A 321 -3.21 16.06 -9.30
C ILE A 321 -2.13 16.34 -10.32
N ALA A 322 -2.36 15.93 -11.57
CA ALA A 322 -1.44 16.17 -12.65
C ALA A 322 -1.17 17.68 -12.84
N ASP A 323 0.10 18.06 -12.94
CA ASP A 323 0.52 19.44 -13.25
C ASP A 323 1.02 19.59 -14.69
N GLU A 324 1.00 18.49 -15.44
CA GLU A 324 1.34 18.42 -16.86
C GLU A 324 0.29 17.61 -17.65
N LYS A 325 0.28 17.81 -18.97
CA LYS A 325 -0.41 16.93 -19.92
C LYS A 325 0.59 15.84 -20.34
N LYS A 326 0.17 14.58 -20.28
CA LYS A 326 1.06 13.44 -20.57
C LYS A 326 0.32 12.33 -21.30
N LYS A 327 0.85 11.94 -22.46
CA LYS A 327 0.44 10.71 -23.15
C LYS A 327 0.89 9.50 -22.36
N LEU A 328 0.00 8.55 -22.21
CA LEU A 328 0.22 7.29 -21.52
C LEU A 328 0.26 6.16 -22.52
N GLU A 329 1.23 5.27 -22.35
CA GLU A 329 1.33 4.02 -23.07
C GLU A 329 1.07 2.88 -22.08
N LYS A 330 0.16 1.99 -22.44
CA LYS A 330 -0.23 0.85 -21.62
C LYS A 330 1.01 0.06 -21.17
N ASN A 331 1.03 -0.32 -19.88
CA ASN A 331 2.09 -1.10 -19.23
C ASN A 331 3.46 -0.43 -19.16
N LYS A 332 3.59 0.84 -19.58
CA LYS A 332 4.84 1.59 -19.44
C LYS A 332 4.75 2.53 -18.23
N PRO A 333 5.29 2.13 -17.06
CA PRO A 333 5.29 2.98 -15.89
C PRO A 333 6.08 4.25 -16.18
N CYS A 334 5.63 5.36 -15.64
CA CYS A 334 6.29 6.64 -15.86
C CYS A 334 6.14 7.56 -14.64
N ILE A 335 7.08 8.51 -14.56
CA ILE A 335 7.03 9.59 -13.58
C ILE A 335 6.23 10.74 -14.19
N ILE A 336 5.22 11.24 -13.51
CA ILE A 336 4.39 12.38 -13.95
C ILE A 336 4.51 13.54 -12.97
N ALA A 337 4.61 14.76 -13.47
CA ALA A 337 4.60 15.96 -12.67
C ALA A 337 3.23 16.19 -12.03
N VAL A 338 3.22 16.49 -10.73
CA VAL A 338 2.00 16.71 -9.95
C VAL A 338 2.06 18.03 -9.20
N LYS A 339 0.90 18.60 -8.91
CA LYS A 339 0.81 19.83 -8.13
C LYS A 339 1.48 19.60 -6.78
N LYS A 340 2.29 20.57 -6.36
CA LYS A 340 3.15 20.46 -5.18
C LYS A 340 2.33 20.11 -3.93
N ILE A 341 2.63 18.97 -3.32
CA ILE A 341 2.10 18.57 -2.01
C ILE A 341 3.16 18.84 -0.96
N LYS A 342 2.86 19.74 -0.01
CA LYS A 342 3.75 20.06 1.11
C LYS A 342 3.51 19.09 2.25
N LEU A 343 4.56 18.36 2.63
CA LEU A 343 4.56 17.44 3.75
C LEU A 343 5.28 18.09 4.93
N PRO A 344 4.58 18.34 6.05
CA PRO A 344 5.22 18.79 7.29
C PRO A 344 6.30 17.83 7.77
N ARG A 345 7.16 18.31 8.67
CA ARG A 345 8.07 17.45 9.44
C ARG A 345 7.28 16.31 10.10
N ASN A 346 7.93 15.17 10.31
CA ASN A 346 7.34 14.05 11.04
C ASN A 346 6.08 13.52 10.34
N THR A 347 6.10 13.41 9.01
CA THR A 347 4.99 12.84 8.25
C THR A 347 5.41 11.71 7.33
N MET A 348 4.49 10.78 7.11
CA MET A 348 4.61 9.71 6.13
C MET A 348 3.35 9.64 5.28
N VAL A 349 3.48 9.05 4.09
CA VAL A 349 2.38 8.95 3.13
C VAL A 349 2.17 7.52 2.68
N TYR A 350 0.92 7.22 2.32
CA TYR A 350 0.53 5.97 1.68
C TYR A 350 -0.49 6.26 0.58
N PRO A 351 -0.32 5.72 -0.65
CA PRO A 351 -1.39 5.69 -1.64
C PRO A 351 -2.66 5.09 -1.03
N MET A 352 -3.80 5.72 -1.32
CA MET A 352 -5.09 5.12 -1.05
C MET A 352 -5.32 4.03 -2.10
N GLY A 353 -5.60 2.81 -1.65
CA GLY A 353 -5.81 1.67 -2.55
C GLY A 353 -7.24 1.64 -3.10
N ILE A 354 -7.70 2.77 -3.64
CA ILE A 354 -8.88 2.81 -4.53
C ILE A 354 -8.54 3.66 -5.76
N MET A 355 -8.80 3.10 -6.96
CA MET A 355 -8.50 3.73 -8.23
C MET A 355 -9.32 5.02 -8.42
N ARG A 356 -8.65 6.12 -8.79
CA ARG A 356 -9.26 7.46 -9.02
C ARG A 356 -8.90 8.08 -10.37
N SER A 357 -8.13 7.37 -11.18
CA SER A 357 -7.83 7.70 -12.57
C SER A 357 -8.30 6.56 -13.46
N PRO A 358 -8.88 6.83 -14.64
CA PRO A 358 -9.34 5.77 -15.53
C PRO A 358 -8.19 5.06 -16.25
N TYR A 359 -7.05 5.73 -16.43
CA TYR A 359 -5.99 5.24 -17.31
C TYR A 359 -4.83 4.59 -16.57
N ALA A 360 -4.66 4.87 -15.28
CA ALA A 360 -3.47 4.47 -14.54
C ALA A 360 -3.74 4.35 -13.05
N VAL A 361 -2.93 3.53 -12.37
CA VAL A 361 -2.85 3.51 -10.92
C VAL A 361 -1.62 4.28 -10.45
N VAL A 362 -1.70 4.90 -9.27
CA VAL A 362 -0.53 5.48 -8.60
C VAL A 362 0.20 4.38 -7.88
N ILE A 363 1.46 4.18 -8.23
CA ILE A 363 2.35 3.23 -7.57
C ILE A 363 3.01 3.89 -6.37
N ASP A 364 3.50 5.12 -6.55
CA ASP A 364 4.34 5.76 -5.56
C ASP A 364 4.38 7.29 -5.72
N THR A 365 4.94 7.99 -4.73
CA THR A 365 5.25 9.42 -4.82
C THR A 365 6.74 9.68 -4.85
N VAL A 366 7.15 10.77 -5.52
CA VAL A 366 8.55 11.13 -5.66
C VAL A 366 8.82 12.45 -4.95
N LEU A 367 9.73 12.41 -4.00
CA LEU A 367 10.17 13.59 -3.26
C LEU A 367 11.04 14.49 -4.15
N GLU A 368 10.87 15.80 -4.01
CA GLU A 368 11.71 16.81 -4.67
C GLU A 368 13.19 16.69 -4.26
N ARG A 369 13.43 16.24 -3.03
CA ARG A 369 14.75 15.87 -2.50
C ARG A 369 14.61 14.73 -1.51
N ILE A 370 15.65 13.90 -1.40
CA ILE A 370 15.75 12.98 -0.26
C ILE A 370 15.83 13.79 1.03
N ALA A 371 15.05 13.36 2.02
CA ALA A 371 14.91 14.04 3.31
C ALA A 371 14.57 13.00 4.39
N ARG A 372 15.15 13.16 5.59
CA ARG A 372 14.78 12.35 6.77
C ARG A 372 13.39 12.72 7.24
N VAL A 373 12.65 11.81 7.86
CA VAL A 373 11.24 12.04 8.24
C VAL A 373 11.03 13.28 9.10
N GLU A 374 12.02 13.64 9.91
CA GLU A 374 12.03 14.81 10.78
C GLU A 374 12.21 16.13 10.02
N GLU A 375 12.35 16.09 8.70
CA GLU A 375 12.45 17.26 7.82
C GLU A 375 11.16 17.45 7.01
N GLU A 376 10.86 18.70 6.68
CA GLU A 376 9.81 19.03 5.71
C GLU A 376 10.18 18.48 4.32
N LYS A 377 9.15 18.06 3.59
CA LYS A 377 9.29 17.46 2.26
C LYS A 377 8.27 18.05 1.30
N ASN A 378 8.57 17.90 0.02
CA ASN A 378 7.63 18.21 -1.05
C ASN A 378 7.55 17.02 -1.99
N ILE A 379 6.34 16.65 -2.37
CA ILE A 379 6.08 15.78 -3.50
C ILE A 379 5.81 16.67 -4.71
N ARG A 380 6.50 16.39 -5.83
CA ARG A 380 6.28 17.08 -7.11
C ARG A 380 6.10 16.14 -8.29
N HIS A 381 6.33 14.84 -8.08
CA HIS A 381 6.01 13.83 -9.07
C HIS A 381 5.37 12.62 -8.42
N ALA A 382 4.68 11.81 -9.23
CA ALA A 382 4.18 10.51 -8.85
C ALA A 382 4.66 9.46 -9.87
N VAL A 383 4.88 8.24 -9.40
CA VAL A 383 5.05 7.08 -10.28
C VAL A 383 3.65 6.54 -10.57
N ILE A 384 3.30 6.47 -11.84
CA ILE A 384 2.03 5.88 -12.29
C ILE A 384 2.29 4.68 -13.20
N LEU A 385 1.39 3.71 -13.16
CA LEU A 385 1.38 2.56 -14.05
C LEU A 385 0.12 2.59 -14.92
N PRO A 386 0.25 2.92 -16.22
CA PRO A 386 -0.87 2.93 -17.14
C PRO A 386 -1.44 1.53 -17.40
N LEU A 387 -2.77 1.43 -17.32
CA LEU A 387 -3.55 0.23 -17.63
C LEU A 387 -4.05 0.23 -19.08
N LEU A 388 -4.15 1.41 -19.69
CA LEU A 388 -4.55 1.64 -21.08
C LEU A 388 -3.69 2.74 -21.70
N ASP A 389 -3.63 2.74 -23.03
CA ASP A 389 -3.18 3.91 -23.77
C ASP A 389 -4.17 5.05 -23.54
N GLY A 390 -3.66 6.28 -23.45
CA GLY A 390 -4.51 7.42 -23.19
C GLY A 390 -3.75 8.69 -22.92
N GLU A 391 -4.42 9.63 -22.26
CA GLU A 391 -3.84 10.92 -21.96
C GLU A 391 -4.36 11.46 -20.63
N VAL A 392 -3.41 11.88 -19.79
CA VAL A 392 -3.67 12.67 -18.60
C VAL A 392 -3.57 14.14 -18.99
N GLU A 393 -4.55 14.92 -18.54
CA GLU A 393 -4.56 16.37 -18.69
C GLU A 393 -4.13 17.03 -17.38
N LYS A 394 -3.56 18.24 -17.50
CA LYS A 394 -3.26 19.08 -16.33
C LYS A 394 -4.55 19.34 -15.54
N GLY A 395 -4.51 19.07 -14.24
CA GLY A 395 -5.67 19.20 -13.34
C GLY A 395 -6.46 17.92 -13.12
N ASP A 396 -6.14 16.82 -13.83
CA ASP A 396 -6.73 15.51 -13.57
C ASP A 396 -6.29 14.96 -12.21
N ILE A 397 -7.21 14.35 -11.47
CA ILE A 397 -6.90 13.54 -10.28
C ILE A 397 -6.34 12.20 -10.74
N LEU A 398 -5.16 11.87 -10.25
CA LEU A 398 -4.47 10.60 -10.51
C LEU A 398 -4.72 9.57 -9.43
N GLY A 399 -4.85 10.04 -8.20
CA GLY A 399 -4.96 9.22 -7.00
C GLY A 399 -5.13 10.10 -5.76
N ILE A 400 -5.18 9.47 -4.59
CA ILE A 400 -5.22 10.14 -3.30
C ILE A 400 -4.16 9.48 -2.42
N ILE A 401 -3.46 10.28 -1.60
CA ILE A 401 -2.58 9.76 -0.56
C ILE A 401 -3.13 10.11 0.82
N ASN A 402 -2.94 9.18 1.75
CA ASN A 402 -3.13 9.41 3.16
C ASN A 402 -1.83 9.99 3.72
N VAL A 403 -1.90 11.14 4.37
CA VAL A 403 -0.78 11.77 5.08
C VAL A 403 -1.01 11.61 6.57
N TYR A 404 -0.04 11.03 7.26
CA TYR A 404 -0.08 10.82 8.70
C TYR A 404 1.12 11.47 9.38
N GLU A 405 0.88 12.04 10.55
CA GLU A 405 1.93 12.42 11.48
C GLU A 405 2.51 11.17 12.16
N VAL A 406 3.82 11.18 12.41
CA VAL A 406 4.54 10.11 13.07
C VAL A 406 5.50 10.66 14.12
N GLU A 407 5.53 10.05 15.29
CA GLU A 407 6.58 10.27 16.29
C GLU A 407 7.64 9.19 16.10
N VAL A 408 8.90 9.57 15.82
CA VAL A 408 10.02 8.63 15.67
C VAL A 408 10.82 8.57 16.95
N SER A 409 11.18 7.36 17.40
CA SER A 409 11.92 7.17 18.64
C SER A 409 12.71 5.86 18.69
N THR A 410 13.49 5.69 19.75
CA THR A 410 14.31 4.49 19.96
C THR A 410 13.46 3.27 20.30
N ILE A 411 14.06 2.09 20.18
CA ILE A 411 13.41 0.81 20.50
C ILE A 411 12.92 0.75 21.95
N GLU A 412 13.63 1.39 22.90
CA GLU A 412 13.21 1.48 24.30
C GLU A 412 11.90 2.25 24.45
N LYS A 413 11.75 3.38 23.75
CA LYS A 413 10.52 4.17 23.79
C LYS A 413 9.34 3.43 23.18
N LEU A 414 9.58 2.61 22.15
CA LEU A 414 8.53 1.76 21.58
C LEU A 414 7.94 0.78 22.62
N ARG A 415 8.77 0.22 23.51
CA ARG A 415 8.28 -0.66 24.58
C ARG A 415 7.28 0.08 25.47
N THR A 416 7.62 1.29 25.89
CA THR A 416 6.70 2.15 26.66
C THR A 416 5.39 2.40 25.90
N TRP A 417 5.44 2.69 24.59
CA TRP A 417 4.21 2.88 23.82
C TRP A 417 3.35 1.62 23.72
N PHE A 418 3.95 0.42 23.74
CA PHE A 418 3.19 -0.82 23.79
C PHE A 418 2.59 -1.07 25.16
N ASP A 419 3.34 -0.85 26.24
CA ASP A 419 2.85 -0.99 27.61
C ASP A 419 1.63 -0.07 27.83
N ASP A 420 1.73 1.20 27.43
CA ASP A 420 0.62 2.17 27.45
C ASP A 420 -0.59 1.66 26.66
N TRP A 421 -0.36 1.05 25.50
CA TRP A 421 -1.42 0.55 24.64
C TRP A 421 -2.11 -0.68 25.24
N ILE A 422 -1.33 -1.61 25.82
CA ILE A 422 -1.84 -2.83 26.49
C ILE A 422 -2.70 -2.43 27.69
N GLU A 423 -2.20 -1.52 28.54
CA GLU A 423 -2.97 -0.99 29.68
C GLU A 423 -4.29 -0.35 29.23
N ALA A 424 -4.25 0.47 28.17
CA ALA A 424 -5.45 1.09 27.62
C ALA A 424 -6.47 0.05 27.10
N GLN A 425 -6.01 -1.07 26.53
CA GLN A 425 -6.91 -2.14 26.10
C GLN A 425 -7.54 -2.90 27.25
N GLN A 426 -6.81 -3.11 28.35
CA GLN A 426 -7.35 -3.78 29.54
C GLN A 426 -8.46 -2.95 30.18
N ARG A 427 -8.28 -1.62 30.31
CA ARG A 427 -9.31 -0.74 30.89
C ARG A 427 -10.64 -0.79 30.13
N ILE A 428 -10.59 -0.88 28.80
CA ILE A 428 -11.79 -0.98 27.93
C ILE A 428 -12.52 -2.33 28.10
N LEU A 429 -11.87 -3.38 28.60
CA LEU A 429 -12.52 -4.67 28.84
C LEU A 429 -13.25 -4.74 30.20
N TYR A 430 -13.00 -3.78 31.10
CA TYR A 430 -13.60 -3.71 32.45
C TYR A 430 -14.61 -2.55 32.62
N GLU A 431 -14.85 -1.77 31.56
CA GLU A 431 -15.93 -0.78 31.41
C GLU A 431 -16.96 -1.29 30.41
#